data_AF-A0A850LE22-F1
#
_entry.id   AF-A0A850LE22-F1
#
_cell.length_a   1.000
_cell.length_b   1.000
_cell.length_c   1.000
_cell.angle_alpha   90.00
_cell.angle_beta   90.00
_cell.angle_gamma   90.00
#
_symmetry.space_group_name_H-M   'P 1'
#
loop_
_entity.id
_entity.type
_entity.pdbx_description
1 polymer ?
#
loop_
_entity_poly.entity_id
_entity_poly.type
_entity_poly.pdbx_seq_one_letter_code
_entity_poly.pdbx_strand_id
1 'polypeptide(L)'
;MVEITSSPRRAPGRLTAWLKTPWTVAAGLLGAVALLDPAQLGAVARFAATALAGTAPYILFAVLLLAWLKATGAEVLVARAFEGRETRMILLAALFGGLAPFCSCEVIPFIAGLLALGAPLSAVMAFWLSSPLIDPPTLLITAGALGWPFAIGKAVAAVGLGLFGGFVVRALSAGGALSDPLRRAKSSCCGCGAPKPAAPHWRFWTEAERTRIFRAEFLSNGMFLLKWMTLAYVIEALLVTYVPAEVIAGLVGGEGVMPIVVAALVGMPAYLNSYVAPPLLAGLMEQGMTGGAAMAFMVAGAVSSIPAMAAVWSLVKPRVFALYLGLGLTGAVIAGMLFQTL
;
A
#
# COMPACT_ATOMS: atom_id res chain seq x y z
N MET A 1 -46.02 10.89 13.84
CA MET A 1 -45.69 10.55 15.23
C MET A 1 -45.09 9.16 15.26
N VAL A 2 -43.76 9.08 15.30
CA VAL A 2 -43.02 7.89 15.75
C VAL A 2 -41.83 8.45 16.54
N GLU A 3 -41.94 8.41 17.86
CA GLU A 3 -40.88 8.71 18.81
C GLU A 3 -39.82 7.60 18.74
N ILE A 4 -38.56 7.99 18.55
CA ILE A 4 -37.41 7.14 18.81
C ILE A 4 -36.57 7.85 19.86
N THR A 5 -36.80 7.48 21.11
CA THR A 5 -35.93 7.75 22.25
C THR A 5 -34.51 7.31 21.94
N SER A 6 -33.62 8.26 21.63
CA SER A 6 -32.18 8.03 21.54
C SER A 6 -31.55 8.34 22.90
N SER A 7 -31.27 7.27 23.66
CA SER A 7 -30.35 7.31 24.80
C SER A 7 -29.01 7.91 24.36
N PRO A 8 -28.40 8.82 25.14
CA PRO A 8 -27.08 9.34 24.82
C PRO A 8 -26.06 8.21 25.02
N ARG A 9 -25.59 7.59 23.94
CA ARG A 9 -24.42 6.72 23.99
C ARG A 9 -23.25 7.58 24.48
N ARG A 10 -22.74 7.28 25.68
CA ARG A 10 -21.51 7.86 26.23
C ARG A 10 -20.45 7.91 25.13
N ALA A 11 -19.97 9.12 24.84
CA ALA A 11 -18.78 9.29 24.01
C ALA A 11 -17.65 8.45 24.62
N PRO A 12 -16.91 7.65 23.84
CA PRO A 12 -15.80 6.87 24.38
C PRO A 12 -14.80 7.85 24.99
N GLY A 13 -14.47 7.65 26.27
CA GLY A 13 -13.55 8.53 27.00
C GLY A 13 -12.20 8.64 26.26
N ARG A 14 -11.56 9.81 26.30
CA ARG A 14 -10.30 10.11 25.60
C ARG A 14 -9.23 9.00 25.72
N LEU A 15 -9.17 8.29 26.86
CA LEU A 15 -8.31 7.13 27.09
C LEU A 15 -8.62 5.93 26.16
N THR A 16 -9.89 5.58 25.98
CA THR A 16 -10.31 4.48 25.06
C THR A 16 -10.13 4.84 23.59
N ALA A 17 -10.08 6.13 23.25
CA ALA A 17 -9.73 6.59 21.92
C ALA A 17 -8.20 6.55 21.68
N TRP A 18 -7.41 6.81 22.72
CA TRP A 18 -5.94 6.75 22.67
C TRP A 18 -5.41 5.31 22.52
N LEU A 19 -5.98 4.36 23.29
CA LEU A 19 -5.69 2.91 23.23
C LEU A 19 -5.96 2.26 21.85
N LYS A 20 -6.71 2.92 20.97
CA LYS A 20 -7.04 2.43 19.62
C LYS A 20 -6.11 2.98 18.54
N THR A 21 -5.06 3.71 18.90
CA THR A 21 -4.16 4.30 17.92
C THR A 21 -3.05 3.31 17.52
N PRO A 22 -2.58 3.29 16.27
CA PRO A 22 -1.45 2.45 15.87
C PRO A 22 -0.20 2.65 16.74
N TRP A 23 0.00 3.86 17.27
CA TRP A 23 1.09 4.16 18.20
C TRP A 23 0.97 3.47 19.56
N THR A 24 -0.24 3.26 20.09
CA THR A 24 -0.36 2.50 21.35
C THR A 24 -0.04 1.03 21.13
N VAL A 25 -0.36 0.48 19.96
CA VAL A 25 0.05 -0.87 19.59
C VAL A 25 1.57 -0.93 19.41
N ALA A 26 2.17 0.02 18.70
CA ALA A 26 3.63 0.09 18.52
C ALA A 26 4.37 0.24 19.87
N ALA A 27 3.91 1.14 20.74
CA ALA A 27 4.47 1.32 22.08
C ALA A 27 4.25 0.09 22.96
N GLY A 28 3.10 -0.58 22.85
CA GLY A 28 2.81 -1.83 23.54
C GLY A 28 3.73 -2.97 23.08
N LEU A 29 4.01 -3.08 21.78
CA LEU A 29 4.97 -4.03 21.23
C LEU A 29 6.39 -3.77 21.73
N LEU A 30 6.84 -2.51 21.71
CA LEU A 30 8.15 -2.15 22.29
C LEU A 30 8.20 -2.39 23.79
N GLY A 31 7.11 -2.13 24.52
CA GLY A 31 6.98 -2.44 25.94
C GLY A 31 7.04 -3.94 26.23
N ALA A 32 6.44 -4.77 25.36
CA ALA A 32 6.53 -6.22 25.46
C ALA A 32 7.98 -6.70 25.24
N VAL A 33 8.70 -6.15 24.27
CA VAL A 33 10.14 -6.43 24.10
C VAL A 33 10.93 -5.99 25.33
N ALA A 34 10.65 -4.80 25.88
CA ALA A 34 11.33 -4.32 27.08
C ALA A 34 11.15 -5.25 28.29
N LEU A 35 10.03 -5.96 28.38
CA LEU A 35 9.72 -6.90 29.46
C LEU A 35 10.27 -8.31 29.19
N LEU A 36 10.22 -8.79 27.95
CA LEU A 36 10.57 -10.17 27.59
C LEU A 36 12.03 -10.33 27.15
N ASP A 37 12.59 -9.35 26.45
CA ASP A 37 13.96 -9.35 25.94
C ASP A 37 14.55 -7.91 25.94
N PRO A 38 14.93 -7.40 27.13
CA PRO A 38 15.44 -6.03 27.27
C PRO A 38 16.75 -5.79 26.52
N ALA A 39 17.52 -6.84 26.20
CA ALA A 39 18.77 -6.73 25.46
C ALA A 39 18.52 -6.31 24.00
N GLN A 40 17.46 -6.81 23.39
CA GLN A 40 17.14 -6.53 21.99
C GLN A 40 16.28 -5.28 21.77
N LEU A 41 15.71 -4.69 22.83
CA LEU A 41 14.92 -3.45 22.73
C LEU A 41 15.66 -2.34 21.98
N GLY A 42 16.95 -2.16 22.29
CA GLY A 42 17.77 -1.14 21.64
C GLY A 42 17.97 -1.38 20.14
N ALA A 43 18.11 -2.65 19.73
CA ALA A 43 18.25 -3.02 18.32
C ALA A 43 16.93 -2.82 17.57
N VAL A 44 15.82 -3.33 18.12
CA VAL A 44 14.47 -3.19 17.55
C VAL A 44 14.08 -1.72 17.40
N ALA A 45 14.28 -0.91 18.44
CA ALA A 45 13.93 0.51 18.41
C ALA A 45 14.81 1.31 17.43
N ARG A 46 16.12 1.03 17.38
CA ARG A 46 17.03 1.67 16.42
C ARG A 46 16.68 1.31 14.99
N PHE A 47 16.43 0.03 14.70
CA PHE A 47 16.03 -0.42 13.36
C PHE A 47 14.74 0.26 12.91
N ALA A 48 13.71 0.27 13.77
CA ALA A 48 12.46 0.92 13.44
C ALA A 48 12.64 2.43 13.21
N ALA A 49 13.47 3.09 14.02
CA ALA A 49 13.77 4.51 13.88
C ALA A 49 14.57 4.84 12.62
N THR A 50 15.58 4.04 12.26
CA THR A 50 16.39 4.25 11.05
C THR A 50 15.60 3.97 9.78
N ALA A 51 14.77 2.92 9.77
CA ALA A 51 13.89 2.62 8.64
C ALA A 51 12.85 3.73 8.43
N LEU A 52 12.27 4.24 9.52
CA LEU A 52 11.34 5.38 9.46
C LEU A 52 12.05 6.67 9.02
N ALA A 53 13.24 6.95 9.52
CA ALA A 53 14.01 8.14 9.15
C ALA A 53 14.49 8.09 7.69
N GLY A 54 14.90 6.91 7.21
CA GLY A 54 15.31 6.71 5.82
C GLY A 54 14.17 6.89 4.81
N THR A 55 12.94 6.58 5.22
CA THR A 55 11.74 6.76 4.38
C THR A 55 11.05 8.11 4.56
N ALA A 56 11.36 8.85 5.62
CA ALA A 56 10.78 10.16 5.91
C ALA A 56 10.87 11.18 4.76
N PRO A 57 11.97 11.30 3.99
CA PRO A 57 12.02 12.22 2.84
C PRO A 57 10.99 11.89 1.76
N TYR A 58 10.75 10.60 1.49
CA TYR A 58 9.78 10.15 0.49
C TYR A 58 8.35 10.37 0.98
N ILE A 59 8.08 10.02 2.24
CA ILE A 59 6.78 10.30 2.89
C ILE A 59 6.50 11.80 2.87
N LEU A 60 7.49 12.62 3.20
CA LEU A 60 7.35 14.07 3.18
C LEU A 60 7.03 14.56 1.77
N PHE A 61 7.80 14.14 0.77
CA PHE A 61 7.56 14.49 -0.63
C PHE A 61 6.15 14.12 -1.09
N ALA A 62 5.71 12.90 -0.79
CA ALA A 62 4.42 12.41 -1.25
C ALA A 62 3.24 13.07 -0.53
N VAL A 63 3.34 13.34 0.78
CA VAL A 63 2.34 14.14 1.52
C VAL A 63 2.27 15.57 1.00
N LEU A 64 3.41 16.19 0.70
CA LEU A 64 3.46 17.51 0.08
C LEU A 64 2.80 17.50 -1.30
N LEU A 65 3.10 16.50 -2.13
CA LEU A 65 2.54 16.36 -3.47
C LEU A 65 1.02 16.18 -3.41
N LEU A 66 0.51 15.34 -2.50
CA LEU A 66 -0.92 15.13 -2.30
C LEU A 66 -1.62 16.39 -1.78
N ALA A 67 -1.05 17.05 -0.77
CA ALA A 67 -1.59 18.30 -0.24
C ALA A 67 -1.63 19.39 -1.32
N TRP A 68 -0.59 19.45 -2.16
CA TRP A 68 -0.53 20.36 -3.30
C TRP A 68 -1.56 20.02 -4.39
N LEU A 69 -1.73 18.74 -4.72
CA LEU A 69 -2.70 18.27 -5.71
C LEU A 69 -4.14 18.62 -5.30
N LYS A 70 -4.48 18.41 -4.02
CA LYS A 70 -5.78 18.80 -3.45
C LYS A 70 -5.96 20.32 -3.37
N ALA A 71 -4.95 21.06 -2.92
CA ALA A 71 -5.05 22.51 -2.79
C ALA A 71 -5.19 23.22 -4.15
N THR A 72 -4.54 22.70 -5.19
CA THR A 72 -4.66 23.20 -6.57
C THR A 72 -5.95 22.73 -7.25
N GLY A 73 -6.51 21.60 -6.85
CA GLY A 73 -7.61 20.91 -7.55
C GLY A 73 -7.15 20.17 -8.81
N ALA A 74 -5.83 19.97 -8.96
CA ALA A 74 -5.26 19.26 -10.11
C ALA A 74 -5.63 17.77 -10.15
N GLU A 75 -6.21 17.22 -9.08
CA GLU A 75 -6.83 15.90 -9.08
C GLU A 75 -7.90 15.73 -10.17
N VAL A 76 -8.60 16.81 -10.55
CA VAL A 76 -9.57 16.80 -11.66
C VAL A 76 -8.86 16.64 -13.02
N LEU A 77 -7.67 17.23 -13.19
CA LEU A 77 -6.87 17.02 -14.40
C LEU A 77 -6.37 15.57 -14.49
N VAL A 78 -5.91 15.03 -13.36
CA VAL A 78 -5.47 13.63 -13.29
C VAL A 78 -6.64 12.71 -13.61
N ALA A 79 -7.81 12.93 -13.00
CA ALA A 79 -9.02 12.17 -13.31
C ALA A 79 -9.45 12.29 -14.77
N ARG A 80 -9.35 13.48 -15.39
CA ARG A 80 -9.58 13.67 -16.83
C ARG A 80 -8.56 12.95 -17.70
N ALA A 81 -7.30 12.84 -17.27
CA ALA A 81 -6.30 12.02 -17.96
C ALA A 81 -6.67 10.52 -17.92
N PHE A 82 -7.51 10.12 -16.96
CA PHE A 82 -8.13 8.81 -16.87
C PHE A 82 -9.53 8.73 -17.52
N GLU A 83 -9.95 9.69 -18.35
CA GLU A 83 -11.20 9.61 -19.14
C GLU A 83 -10.96 8.94 -20.52
N GLY A 84 -11.92 8.16 -21.02
CA GLY A 84 -11.83 7.43 -22.29
C GLY A 84 -12.18 5.94 -22.22
N ARG A 85 -11.59 5.13 -23.11
CA ARG A 85 -11.84 3.68 -23.16
C ARG A 85 -11.23 3.00 -21.93
N GLU A 86 -12.01 2.17 -21.25
CA GLU A 86 -11.60 1.46 -20.02
C GLU A 86 -10.24 0.73 -20.16
N THR A 87 -9.95 0.11 -21.32
CA THR A 87 -8.64 -0.50 -21.60
C THR A 87 -7.47 0.48 -21.45
N ARG A 88 -7.62 1.72 -21.97
CA ARG A 88 -6.57 2.74 -21.90
C ARG A 88 -6.39 3.22 -20.47
N MET A 89 -7.48 3.33 -19.71
CA MET A 89 -7.42 3.67 -18.29
C MET A 89 -6.64 2.63 -17.50
N ILE A 90 -6.86 1.33 -17.74
CA ILE A 90 -6.12 0.23 -17.10
C ILE A 90 -4.62 0.34 -17.42
N LEU A 91 -4.26 0.55 -18.69
CA LEU A 91 -2.87 0.68 -19.13
C LEU A 91 -2.17 1.87 -18.46
N LEU A 92 -2.80 3.05 -18.53
CA LEU A 92 -2.28 4.25 -17.91
C LEU A 92 -2.19 4.07 -16.39
N ALA A 93 -3.17 3.45 -15.76
CA ALA A 93 -3.20 3.24 -14.32
C ALA A 93 -2.08 2.29 -13.84
N ALA A 94 -1.80 1.21 -14.56
CA ALA A 94 -0.68 0.32 -14.23
C ALA A 94 0.68 1.03 -14.39
N LEU A 95 0.88 1.76 -15.49
CA LEU A 95 2.12 2.51 -15.75
C LEU A 95 2.33 3.65 -14.76
N PHE A 96 1.32 4.48 -14.53
CA PHE A 96 1.38 5.56 -13.55
C PHE A 96 1.48 5.02 -12.13
N GLY A 97 0.82 3.91 -11.82
CA GLY A 97 0.94 3.23 -10.53
C GLY A 97 2.39 2.90 -10.21
N GLY A 98 3.08 2.23 -11.12
CA GLY A 98 4.48 1.86 -10.93
C GLY A 98 5.48 3.03 -10.95
N LEU A 99 5.13 4.17 -11.56
CA LEU A 99 6.02 5.35 -11.56
C LEU A 99 5.71 6.32 -10.42
N ALA A 100 4.54 6.20 -9.81
CA ALA A 100 4.12 7.12 -8.79
C ALA A 100 4.82 6.81 -7.46
N PRO A 101 5.48 7.80 -6.84
CA PRO A 101 6.16 7.62 -5.55
C PRO A 101 5.14 7.66 -4.39
N PHE A 102 3.98 7.01 -4.56
CA PHE A 102 3.00 6.90 -3.50
C PHE A 102 3.31 5.66 -2.68
N CYS A 103 3.43 5.83 -1.37
CA CYS A 103 3.46 4.67 -0.49
C CYS A 103 2.07 4.00 -0.50
N SER A 104 2.00 2.71 -0.18
CA SER A 104 0.75 1.92 -0.16
C SER A 104 -0.39 2.54 0.69
N CYS A 105 -0.04 3.44 1.60
CA CYS A 105 -0.98 4.17 2.46
C CYS A 105 -1.57 5.44 1.81
N GLU A 106 -0.89 6.05 0.84
CA GLU A 106 -1.33 7.25 0.10
C GLU A 106 -2.23 6.93 -1.07
N VAL A 107 -2.16 5.69 -1.54
CA VAL A 107 -3.00 5.16 -2.59
C VAL A 107 -4.49 5.23 -2.20
N ILE A 108 -4.85 5.23 -0.91
CA ILE A 108 -6.25 5.25 -0.44
C ILE A 108 -6.97 6.56 -0.76
N PRO A 109 -6.55 7.74 -0.26
CA PRO A 109 -7.27 8.99 -0.54
C PRO A 109 -7.31 9.25 -2.05
N PHE A 110 -6.26 8.86 -2.76
CA PHE A 110 -6.19 8.99 -4.21
C PHE A 110 -7.22 8.10 -4.92
N ILE A 111 -7.28 6.80 -4.59
CA ILE A 111 -8.27 5.88 -5.15
C ILE A 111 -9.71 6.28 -4.78
N ALA A 112 -9.94 6.67 -3.52
CA ALA A 112 -11.24 7.12 -3.07
C ALA A 112 -11.70 8.35 -3.88
N GLY A 113 -10.79 9.29 -4.16
CA GLY A 113 -11.04 10.43 -5.04
C GLY A 113 -11.33 10.01 -6.48
N LEU A 114 -10.51 9.14 -7.07
CA LEU A 114 -10.73 8.64 -8.44
C LEU A 114 -12.08 7.93 -8.59
N LEU A 115 -12.45 7.07 -7.64
CA LEU A 115 -13.75 6.41 -7.65
C LEU A 115 -14.91 7.39 -7.45
N ALA A 116 -14.74 8.41 -6.59
CA ALA A 116 -15.75 9.46 -6.42
C ALA A 116 -15.94 10.32 -7.67
N LEU A 117 -14.90 10.44 -8.50
CA LEU A 117 -14.93 11.10 -9.81
C LEU A 117 -15.42 10.18 -10.94
N GLY A 118 -15.75 8.92 -10.63
CA GLY A 118 -16.34 7.96 -11.58
C GLY A 118 -15.34 7.09 -12.34
N ALA A 119 -14.06 7.03 -11.93
CA ALA A 119 -13.10 6.12 -12.53
C ALA A 119 -13.55 4.65 -12.36
N PRO A 120 -13.36 3.78 -13.38
CA PRO A 120 -13.78 2.39 -13.28
C PRO A 120 -12.91 1.63 -12.27
N LEU A 121 -13.54 0.68 -11.56
CA LEU A 121 -12.87 -0.17 -10.57
C LEU A 121 -11.67 -0.93 -11.16
N SER A 122 -11.73 -1.29 -12.45
CA SER A 122 -10.66 -1.98 -13.16
C SER A 122 -9.38 -1.15 -13.26
N ALA A 123 -9.48 0.13 -13.62
CA ALA A 123 -8.33 1.04 -13.66
C ALA A 123 -7.77 1.28 -12.24
N VAL A 124 -8.66 1.45 -11.27
CA VAL A 124 -8.28 1.58 -9.86
C VAL A 124 -7.50 0.36 -9.37
N MET A 125 -7.96 -0.85 -9.68
CA MET A 125 -7.27 -2.06 -9.25
C MET A 125 -5.92 -2.24 -9.92
N ALA A 126 -5.78 -1.81 -11.18
CA ALA A 126 -4.50 -1.81 -11.89
C ALA A 126 -3.47 -0.89 -11.21
N PHE A 127 -3.88 0.33 -10.86
CA PHE A 127 -3.04 1.25 -10.09
C PHE A 127 -2.69 0.67 -8.71
N TRP A 128 -3.68 0.09 -8.02
CA TRP A 128 -3.54 -0.39 -6.66
C TRP A 128 -2.56 -1.56 -6.50
N LEU A 129 -2.58 -2.49 -7.47
CA LEU A 129 -1.67 -3.62 -7.47
C LEU A 129 -0.26 -3.25 -7.92
N SER A 130 -0.12 -2.27 -8.81
CA SER A 130 1.18 -1.86 -9.35
C SER A 130 1.96 -0.90 -8.43
N SER A 131 1.26 0.04 -7.79
CA SER A 131 1.87 1.10 -6.97
C SER A 131 2.77 0.64 -5.81
N PRO A 132 2.44 -0.39 -5.00
CA PRO A 132 3.32 -0.78 -3.90
C PRO A 132 4.60 -1.51 -4.34
N LEU A 133 4.70 -1.90 -5.62
CA LEU A 133 5.77 -2.75 -6.11
C LEU A 133 6.93 -1.99 -6.74
N ILE A 134 6.68 -0.82 -7.31
CA ILE A 134 7.72 -0.03 -8.00
C ILE A 134 7.77 1.36 -7.40
N ASP A 135 8.96 1.76 -7.00
CA ASP A 135 9.35 3.15 -6.84
C ASP A 135 10.82 3.30 -7.26
N PRO A 136 11.25 4.49 -7.77
CA PRO A 136 12.62 4.66 -8.23
C PRO A 136 13.68 4.33 -7.17
N PRO A 137 13.52 4.70 -5.89
CA PRO A 137 14.41 4.27 -4.82
C PRO A 137 14.51 2.76 -4.65
N THR A 138 13.39 2.03 -4.58
CA THR A 138 13.43 0.58 -4.36
C THR A 138 13.90 -0.18 -5.57
N LEU A 139 13.74 0.35 -6.79
CA LEU A 139 14.40 -0.19 -7.97
C LEU A 139 15.92 -0.11 -7.86
N LEU A 140 16.47 1.03 -7.41
CA LEU A 140 17.91 1.19 -7.21
C LEU A 140 18.44 0.27 -6.10
N ILE A 141 17.71 0.14 -4.99
CA ILE A 141 18.09 -0.77 -3.90
C ILE A 141 18.03 -2.23 -4.36
N THR A 142 16.99 -2.60 -5.10
CA THR A 142 16.85 -3.95 -5.67
C THR A 142 17.97 -4.22 -6.67
N ALA A 143 18.30 -3.25 -7.54
CA ALA A 143 19.40 -3.40 -8.49
C ALA A 143 20.75 -3.52 -7.80
N GLY A 144 20.96 -2.81 -6.68
CA GLY A 144 22.17 -2.90 -5.87
C GLY A 144 22.31 -4.23 -5.13
N ALA A 145 21.21 -4.82 -4.65
CA ALA A 145 21.23 -6.05 -3.87
C ALA A 145 21.14 -7.33 -4.73
N LEU A 146 20.26 -7.34 -5.74
CA LEU A 146 19.89 -8.51 -6.54
C LEU A 146 20.25 -8.38 -8.03
N GLY A 147 20.84 -7.24 -8.42
CA GLY A 147 21.23 -6.95 -9.80
C GLY A 147 20.10 -6.34 -10.65
N TRP A 148 20.52 -5.68 -11.74
CA TRP A 148 19.62 -5.08 -12.71
C TRP A 148 18.61 -6.04 -13.36
N PRO A 149 18.95 -7.31 -13.69
CA PRO A 149 17.98 -8.25 -14.26
C PRO A 149 16.78 -8.46 -13.33
N PHE A 150 17.05 -8.61 -12.04
CA PHE A 150 16.00 -8.79 -11.04
C PHE A 150 15.16 -7.52 -10.84
N ALA A 151 15.80 -6.35 -10.78
CA ALA A 151 15.10 -5.07 -10.65
C ALA A 151 14.17 -4.78 -11.84
N ILE A 152 14.63 -5.04 -13.08
CA ILE A 152 13.81 -4.91 -14.28
C ILE A 152 12.69 -5.95 -14.28
N GLY A 153 13.00 -7.20 -13.90
CA GLY A 153 12.00 -8.26 -13.73
C GLY A 153 10.89 -7.86 -12.76
N LYS A 154 11.25 -7.26 -11.62
CA LYS A 154 10.29 -6.70 -10.63
C LYS A 154 9.42 -5.63 -11.26
N ALA A 155 10.02 -4.69 -12.00
CA ALA A 155 9.28 -3.61 -12.64
C ALA A 155 8.26 -4.14 -13.66
N VAL A 156 8.68 -5.08 -14.51
CA VAL A 156 7.80 -5.72 -15.50
C VAL A 156 6.70 -6.53 -14.80
N ALA A 157 7.04 -7.30 -13.77
CA ALA A 157 6.08 -8.07 -12.98
C ALA A 157 5.03 -7.18 -12.33
N ALA A 158 5.42 -6.00 -11.85
CA ALA A 158 4.52 -5.07 -11.18
C ALA A 158 3.57 -4.35 -12.14
N VAL A 159 4.04 -3.93 -13.32
CA VAL A 159 3.13 -3.42 -14.37
C VAL A 159 2.23 -4.55 -14.87
N GLY A 160 2.80 -5.74 -15.09
CA GLY A 160 2.07 -6.93 -15.51
C GLY A 160 0.96 -7.32 -14.53
N LEU A 161 1.24 -7.29 -13.22
CA LEU A 161 0.26 -7.54 -12.17
C LEU A 161 -0.87 -6.51 -12.19
N GLY A 162 -0.54 -5.23 -12.36
CA GLY A 162 -1.53 -4.16 -12.51
C GLY A 162 -2.44 -4.40 -13.71
N LEU A 163 -1.87 -4.70 -14.88
CA LEU A 163 -2.65 -5.02 -16.08
C LEU A 163 -3.52 -6.26 -15.88
N PHE A 164 -2.93 -7.34 -15.36
CA PHE A 164 -3.63 -8.58 -15.06
C PHE A 164 -4.84 -8.34 -14.15
N GLY A 165 -4.63 -7.67 -13.01
CA GLY A 165 -5.71 -7.37 -12.08
C GLY A 165 -6.77 -6.45 -12.67
N GLY A 166 -6.38 -5.42 -13.42
CA GLY A 166 -7.32 -4.52 -14.08
C GLY A 166 -8.20 -5.22 -15.13
N PHE A 167 -7.61 -6.08 -15.96
CA PHE A 167 -8.35 -6.84 -16.97
C PHE A 167 -9.26 -7.91 -16.36
N VAL A 168 -8.80 -8.61 -15.32
CA VAL A 168 -9.65 -9.58 -14.60
C VAL A 168 -10.84 -8.87 -13.95
N VAL A 169 -10.61 -7.74 -13.28
CA VAL A 169 -11.71 -6.95 -12.68
C VAL A 169 -12.69 -6.45 -13.74
N ARG A 170 -12.19 -6.01 -14.90
CA ARG A 170 -13.04 -5.60 -16.03
C ARG A 170 -13.93 -6.76 -16.52
N ALA A 171 -13.34 -7.94 -16.71
CA ALA A 171 -14.09 -9.13 -17.14
C ALA A 171 -15.16 -9.53 -16.11
N LEU A 172 -14.82 -9.51 -14.82
CA LEU A 172 -15.76 -9.82 -13.73
C LEU A 172 -16.86 -8.75 -13.58
N SER A 173 -16.53 -7.49 -13.83
CA SER A 173 -17.50 -6.38 -13.77
C SER A 173 -18.50 -6.45 -14.92
N ALA A 174 -18.06 -6.87 -16.12
CA ALA A 174 -18.95 -7.12 -17.25
C ALA A 174 -19.99 -8.23 -16.98
N GLY A 175 -19.64 -9.20 -16.12
CA GLY A 175 -20.56 -10.24 -15.63
C GLY A 175 -21.47 -9.83 -14.47
N GLY A 176 -21.46 -8.57 -14.04
CA GLY A 176 -22.32 -8.05 -12.97
C GLY A 176 -21.89 -8.40 -11.53
N ALA A 177 -20.78 -9.10 -11.34
CA ALA A 177 -20.32 -9.61 -10.04
C ALA A 177 -19.84 -8.52 -9.06
N LEU A 178 -19.61 -7.30 -9.54
CA LEU A 178 -18.95 -6.19 -8.81
C LEU A 178 -19.80 -4.90 -8.74
N SER A 179 -21.13 -5.00 -8.86
CA SER A 179 -22.08 -3.89 -9.06
C SER A 179 -22.19 -2.83 -7.94
N ASP A 180 -21.37 -2.87 -6.89
CA ASP A 180 -21.17 -1.77 -5.92
C ASP A 180 -19.93 -2.09 -5.06
N PRO A 181 -18.71 -1.69 -5.48
CA PRO A 181 -17.47 -2.18 -4.88
C PRO A 181 -17.08 -1.47 -3.59
N LEU A 182 -17.60 -0.27 -3.36
CA LEU A 182 -17.24 0.58 -2.22
C LEU A 182 -18.11 0.28 -1.01
N ARG A 183 -17.52 0.37 0.18
CA ARG A 183 -18.34 0.57 1.39
C ARG A 183 -18.84 2.00 1.32
N ARG A 184 -20.14 2.25 1.57
CA ARG A 184 -20.67 3.63 1.64
C ARG A 184 -19.77 4.44 2.56
N ALA A 185 -19.00 5.37 2.02
CA ALA A 185 -18.31 6.35 2.82
C ALA A 185 -19.40 7.06 3.63
N LYS A 186 -19.22 7.18 4.95
CA LYS A 186 -20.03 8.13 5.71
C LYS A 186 -19.73 9.49 5.11
N SER A 187 -20.65 10.00 4.30
CA SER A 187 -20.70 11.42 4.01
C SER A 187 -20.82 12.10 5.36
N SER A 188 -19.77 12.80 5.75
CA SER A 188 -19.90 13.91 6.67
C SER A 188 -20.78 14.93 5.95
N CYS A 189 -22.09 14.74 6.04
CA CYS A 189 -23.10 15.71 5.68
C CYS A 189 -22.93 16.92 6.59
N CYS A 190 -22.07 17.85 6.17
CA CYS A 190 -22.13 19.25 6.55
C CYS A 190 -21.61 20.07 5.36
N GLY A 191 -22.54 20.63 4.58
CA GLY A 191 -22.39 21.88 3.84
C GLY A 191 -21.25 21.99 2.84
N CYS A 192 -21.50 21.52 1.62
CA CYS A 192 -21.22 22.14 0.32
C CYS A 192 -21.17 21.03 -0.73
N GLY A 193 -21.86 21.25 -1.86
CA GLY A 193 -22.04 20.25 -2.91
C GLY A 193 -20.70 19.70 -3.44
N ALA A 194 -20.79 18.53 -4.09
CA ALA A 194 -19.67 17.96 -4.84
C ALA A 194 -18.93 19.08 -5.60
N PRO A 195 -17.59 19.16 -5.50
CA PRO A 195 -16.86 20.21 -6.18
C PRO A 195 -17.16 20.09 -7.67
N LYS A 196 -17.79 21.13 -8.24
CA LYS A 196 -17.89 21.27 -9.69
C LYS A 196 -16.47 21.17 -10.26
N PRO A 197 -16.25 20.53 -11.42
CA PRO A 197 -14.94 20.45 -12.04
C PRO A 197 -14.49 21.85 -12.47
N ALA A 198 -13.94 22.61 -11.53
CA ALA A 198 -13.31 23.89 -11.75
C ALA A 198 -11.90 23.66 -12.28
N ALA A 199 -11.43 24.54 -13.17
CA ALA A 199 -10.06 24.51 -13.65
C ALA A 199 -9.07 24.56 -12.45
N PRO A 200 -7.89 23.92 -12.55
CA PRO A 200 -6.90 23.96 -11.48
C PRO A 200 -6.43 25.40 -11.24
N HIS A 201 -6.33 25.80 -9.97
CA HIS A 201 -5.74 27.09 -9.61
C HIS A 201 -4.31 26.86 -9.09
N TRP A 202 -3.33 27.09 -9.97
CA TRP A 202 -1.92 26.86 -9.66
C TRP A 202 -1.38 27.78 -8.55
N ARG A 203 -1.91 29.01 -8.45
CA ARG A 203 -1.55 30.00 -7.42
C ARG A 203 -2.43 29.86 -6.17
N PHE A 204 -2.60 28.65 -5.66
CA PHE A 204 -3.47 28.39 -4.50
C PHE A 204 -3.04 29.15 -3.22
N TRP A 205 -1.77 29.55 -3.13
CA TRP A 205 -1.18 30.25 -1.98
C TRP A 205 -1.73 31.67 -1.75
N THR A 206 -2.43 32.27 -2.72
CA THR A 206 -3.08 33.58 -2.54
C THR A 206 -4.44 33.49 -1.87
N GLU A 207 -5.07 32.31 -1.87
CA GLU A 207 -6.38 32.08 -1.26
C GLU A 207 -6.22 31.42 0.11
N ALA A 208 -6.76 32.08 1.15
CA ALA A 208 -6.68 31.59 2.53
C ALA A 208 -7.38 30.23 2.71
N GLU A 209 -8.48 29.99 1.98
CA GLU A 209 -9.23 28.74 2.03
C GLU A 209 -8.42 27.55 1.47
N ARG A 210 -7.78 27.71 0.31
CA ARG A 210 -6.93 26.66 -0.29
C ARG A 210 -5.66 26.40 0.51
N THR A 211 -5.07 27.43 1.10
CA THR A 211 -3.93 27.27 2.01
C THR A 211 -4.33 26.51 3.28
N ARG A 212 -5.56 26.69 3.76
CA ARG A 212 -6.11 25.91 4.87
C ARG A 212 -6.32 24.45 4.49
N ILE A 213 -6.81 24.16 3.29
CA ILE A 213 -6.92 22.79 2.74
C ILE A 213 -5.53 22.15 2.67
N PHE A 214 -4.54 22.84 2.10
CA PHE A 214 -3.16 22.35 2.04
C PHE A 214 -2.63 21.95 3.42
N ARG A 215 -2.75 22.84 4.42
CA ARG A 215 -2.28 22.55 5.79
C ARG A 215 -3.05 21.42 6.45
N ALA A 216 -4.37 21.36 6.26
CA ALA A 216 -5.22 20.32 6.81
C ALA A 216 -4.88 18.94 6.22
N GLU A 217 -4.71 18.85 4.90
CA GLU A 217 -4.33 17.61 4.21
C GLU A 217 -2.90 17.21 4.55
N PHE A 218 -1.94 18.15 4.60
CA PHE A 218 -0.57 17.87 5.00
C PHE A 218 -0.50 17.30 6.43
N LEU A 219 -1.17 17.94 7.40
CA LEU A 219 -1.16 17.50 8.79
C LEU A 219 -1.94 16.20 8.99
N SER A 220 -3.11 16.05 8.36
CA SER A 220 -3.95 14.86 8.55
C SER A 220 -3.33 13.63 7.88
N ASN A 221 -2.89 13.73 6.63
CA ASN A 221 -2.25 12.62 5.92
C ASN A 221 -0.87 12.33 6.52
N GLY A 222 -0.06 13.36 6.80
CA GLY A 222 1.25 13.17 7.44
C GLY A 222 1.14 12.48 8.79
N MET A 223 0.19 12.88 9.63
CA MET A 223 -0.06 12.23 10.93
C MET A 223 -0.63 10.82 10.79
N PHE A 224 -1.49 10.58 9.79
CA PHE A 224 -2.02 9.24 9.49
C PHE A 224 -0.90 8.29 9.06
N LEU A 225 -0.07 8.72 8.10
CA LEU A 225 1.07 7.95 7.61
C LEU A 225 2.07 7.67 8.72
N LEU A 226 2.46 8.68 9.48
CA LEU A 226 3.43 8.51 10.56
C LEU A 226 2.95 7.46 11.57
N LYS A 227 1.66 7.45 11.93
CA LYS A 227 1.08 6.45 12.84
C LYS A 227 1.20 5.03 12.31
N TRP A 228 0.80 4.80 11.07
CA TRP A 228 0.83 3.47 10.47
C TRP A 228 2.25 3.01 10.14
N MET A 229 3.13 3.92 9.70
CA MET A 229 4.53 3.61 9.43
C MET A 229 5.31 3.30 10.70
N THR A 230 5.08 4.01 11.81
CA THR A 230 5.68 3.61 13.09
C THR A 230 5.27 2.18 13.48
N LEU A 231 3.98 1.84 13.37
CA LEU A 231 3.53 0.48 13.65
C LEU A 231 4.15 -0.54 12.70
N ALA A 232 4.21 -0.20 11.40
CA ALA A 232 4.82 -1.01 10.36
C ALA A 232 6.27 -1.37 10.70
N TYR A 233 7.12 -0.37 10.91
CA TYR A 233 8.54 -0.58 11.14
C TYR A 233 8.83 -1.25 12.47
N VAL A 234 7.97 -1.09 13.48
CA VAL A 234 8.08 -1.86 14.73
C VAL A 234 7.78 -3.34 14.48
N ILE A 235 6.70 -3.67 13.78
CA ILE A 235 6.38 -5.07 13.43
C ILE A 235 7.49 -5.67 12.57
N GLU A 236 8.01 -4.91 11.60
CA GLU A 236 9.12 -5.33 10.75
C GLU A 236 10.40 -5.57 11.55
N ALA A 237 10.75 -4.67 12.47
CA ALA A 237 11.91 -4.84 13.35
C ALA A 237 11.79 -6.11 14.19
N LEU A 238 10.61 -6.40 14.74
CA LEU A 238 10.35 -7.65 15.45
C LEU A 238 10.51 -8.84 14.52
N LEU A 239 9.97 -8.77 13.31
CA LEU A 239 10.05 -9.88 12.37
C LEU A 239 11.50 -10.19 12.00
N VAL A 240 12.30 -9.19 11.62
CA VAL A 240 13.72 -9.38 11.27
C VAL A 240 14.54 -9.86 12.48
N THR A 241 14.16 -9.45 13.68
CA THR A 241 14.89 -9.80 14.91
C THR A 241 14.57 -11.20 15.40
N TYR A 242 13.31 -11.64 15.30
CA TYR A 242 12.84 -12.90 15.87
C TYR A 242 12.57 -14.00 14.86
N VAL A 243 12.52 -13.70 13.56
CA VAL A 243 12.35 -14.70 12.50
C VAL A 243 13.71 -14.97 11.85
N PRO A 244 14.36 -16.11 12.17
CA PRO A 244 15.66 -16.45 11.60
C PRO A 244 15.53 -16.69 10.10
N ALA A 245 16.55 -16.28 9.35
CA ALA A 245 16.60 -16.48 7.90
C ALA A 245 16.55 -17.98 7.54
N GLU A 246 17.07 -18.85 8.40
CA GLU A 246 17.12 -20.30 8.21
C GLU A 246 15.71 -20.92 8.18
N VAL A 247 14.77 -20.37 8.95
CA VAL A 247 13.36 -20.83 8.95
C VAL A 247 12.70 -20.49 7.62
N ILE A 248 12.99 -19.30 7.07
CA ILE A 248 12.49 -18.88 5.76
C ILE A 248 13.15 -19.72 4.65
N ALA A 249 14.46 -19.92 4.71
CA ALA A 249 15.22 -20.72 3.76
C ALA A 249 14.75 -22.18 3.73
N GLY A 250 14.47 -22.79 4.89
CA GLY A 250 13.96 -24.16 4.98
C GLY A 250 12.55 -24.35 4.40
N LEU A 251 11.73 -23.30 4.39
CA LEU A 251 10.36 -23.33 3.83
C LEU A 251 10.32 -22.98 2.34
N VAL A 252 11.25 -22.13 1.89
CA VAL A 252 11.24 -21.51 0.55
C VAL A 252 12.34 -22.06 -0.36
N GLY A 253 13.24 -22.89 0.17
CA GLY A 253 14.29 -23.57 -0.59
C GLY A 253 13.75 -24.73 -1.44
N GLY A 254 14.43 -25.00 -2.56
CA GLY A 254 14.13 -26.11 -3.46
C GLY A 254 13.82 -25.68 -4.89
N GLU A 255 13.65 -26.68 -5.76
CA GLU A 255 13.35 -26.47 -7.18
C GLU A 255 11.87 -26.71 -7.51
N GLY A 256 11.39 -26.07 -8.57
CA GLY A 256 10.04 -26.23 -9.09
C GLY A 256 9.05 -25.15 -8.63
N VAL A 257 7.77 -25.44 -8.84
CA VAL A 257 6.66 -24.48 -8.63
C VAL A 257 6.29 -24.32 -7.16
N MET A 258 6.40 -25.39 -6.36
CA MET A 258 5.94 -25.38 -4.98
C MET A 258 6.69 -24.35 -4.10
N PRO A 259 8.03 -24.23 -4.18
CA PRO A 259 8.76 -23.18 -3.48
C PRO A 259 8.26 -21.78 -3.81
N ILE A 260 7.88 -21.51 -5.07
CA ILE A 260 7.35 -20.19 -5.51
C ILE A 260 6.00 -19.89 -4.84
N VAL A 261 5.11 -20.88 -4.77
CA VAL A 261 3.81 -20.74 -4.11
C VAL A 261 3.98 -20.53 -2.61
N VAL A 262 4.85 -21.30 -1.96
CA VAL A 262 5.17 -21.15 -0.54
C VAL A 262 5.80 -19.79 -0.28
N ALA A 263 6.72 -19.34 -1.14
CA ALA A 263 7.34 -18.03 -1.05
C ALA A 263 6.31 -16.90 -1.09
N ALA A 264 5.32 -16.99 -1.98
CA ALA A 264 4.24 -16.01 -2.05
C ALA A 264 3.39 -16.01 -0.77
N LEU A 265 3.01 -17.20 -0.28
CA LEU A 265 2.20 -17.36 0.94
C LEU A 265 2.92 -16.89 2.21
N VAL A 266 4.24 -17.12 2.31
CA VAL A 266 5.07 -16.66 3.43
C VAL A 266 5.42 -15.18 3.29
N GLY A 267 5.64 -14.70 2.07
CA GLY A 267 5.88 -13.29 1.77
C GLY A 267 4.72 -12.40 2.20
N MET A 268 3.49 -12.89 2.05
CA MET A 268 2.30 -12.13 2.41
C MET A 268 2.30 -11.61 3.87
N PRO A 269 2.48 -12.47 4.89
CA PRO A 269 2.57 -12.08 6.30
C PRO A 269 3.97 -11.56 6.70
N ALA A 270 5.02 -11.83 5.93
CA ALA A 270 6.39 -11.46 6.29
C ALA A 270 6.63 -9.95 6.35
N TYR A 271 5.72 -9.13 5.82
CA TYR A 271 5.70 -7.69 6.05
C TYR A 271 6.99 -6.95 5.64
N LEU A 272 7.75 -7.53 4.70
CA LEU A 272 8.97 -6.91 4.22
C LEU A 272 8.62 -5.87 3.16
N ASN A 273 8.95 -4.62 3.45
CA ASN A 273 8.79 -3.54 2.49
C ASN A 273 9.82 -3.70 1.35
N SER A 274 9.58 -2.99 0.24
CA SER A 274 10.47 -3.02 -0.93
C SER A 274 11.89 -2.46 -0.68
N TYR A 275 12.18 -1.86 0.48
CA TYR A 275 13.52 -1.36 0.85
C TYR A 275 14.36 -2.41 1.58
N VAL A 276 13.75 -3.23 2.43
CA VAL A 276 14.44 -4.23 3.27
C VAL A 276 14.40 -5.62 2.64
N ALA A 277 13.37 -5.93 1.83
CA ALA A 277 13.26 -7.21 1.15
C ALA A 277 14.48 -7.54 0.28
N PRO A 278 15.04 -6.64 -0.56
CA PRO A 278 16.07 -7.05 -1.51
C PRO A 278 17.38 -7.56 -0.86
N PRO A 279 17.98 -6.88 0.15
CA PRO A 279 19.15 -7.40 0.84
C PRO A 279 18.90 -8.73 1.57
N LEU A 280 17.73 -8.91 2.19
CA LEU A 280 17.39 -10.16 2.85
C LEU A 280 17.25 -11.31 1.84
N LEU A 281 16.54 -11.06 0.75
CA LEU A 281 16.33 -12.06 -0.30
C LEU A 281 17.66 -12.42 -0.99
N ALA A 282 18.59 -11.48 -1.13
CA ALA A 282 19.94 -11.76 -1.64
C ALA A 282 20.65 -12.80 -0.76
N GLY A 283 20.65 -12.61 0.56
CA GLY A 283 21.23 -13.59 1.49
C GLY A 283 20.51 -14.95 1.46
N LEU A 284 19.18 -14.97 1.31
CA LEU A 284 18.42 -16.21 1.18
C LEU A 284 18.67 -16.93 -0.17
N MET A 285 18.95 -16.18 -1.24
CA MET A 285 19.33 -16.74 -2.53
C MET A 285 20.71 -17.38 -2.50
N GLU A 286 21.65 -16.79 -1.75
CA GLU A 286 22.95 -17.44 -1.45
C GLU A 286 22.78 -18.75 -0.69
N GLN A 287 21.70 -18.89 0.10
CA GLN A 287 21.34 -20.10 0.84
C GLN A 287 20.49 -21.10 0.03
N GLY A 288 20.26 -20.85 -1.27
CA GLY A 288 19.58 -21.80 -2.17
C GLY A 288 18.11 -21.47 -2.47
N MET A 289 17.60 -20.29 -2.10
CA MET A 289 16.32 -19.80 -2.60
C MET A 289 16.43 -19.44 -4.09
N THR A 290 15.47 -19.89 -4.90
CA THR A 290 15.44 -19.57 -6.33
C THR A 290 15.01 -18.13 -6.60
N GLY A 291 15.45 -17.56 -7.73
CA GLY A 291 15.06 -16.21 -8.13
C GLY A 291 13.55 -16.05 -8.32
N GLY A 292 12.86 -17.08 -8.83
CA GLY A 292 11.40 -17.07 -8.96
C GLY A 292 10.69 -17.05 -7.61
N ALA A 293 11.18 -17.81 -6.63
CA ALA A 293 10.66 -17.76 -5.26
C ALA A 293 10.89 -16.38 -4.62
N ALA A 294 12.09 -15.80 -4.80
CA ALA A 294 12.39 -14.44 -4.34
C ALA A 294 11.44 -13.39 -4.94
N MET A 295 11.17 -13.49 -6.25
CA MET A 295 10.26 -12.59 -6.94
C MET A 295 8.82 -12.73 -6.42
N ALA A 296 8.32 -13.96 -6.27
CA ALA A 296 6.98 -14.21 -5.75
C ALA A 296 6.82 -13.74 -4.31
N PHE A 297 7.83 -13.97 -3.46
CA PHE A 297 7.87 -13.47 -2.09
C PHE A 297 7.76 -11.95 -2.05
N MET A 298 8.61 -11.26 -2.82
CA MET A 298 8.69 -9.81 -2.82
C MET A 298 7.42 -9.16 -3.38
N VAL A 299 6.85 -9.74 -4.46
CA VAL A 299 5.61 -9.23 -5.05
C VAL A 299 4.43 -9.44 -4.10
N ALA A 300 4.30 -10.63 -3.51
CA ALA A 300 3.23 -10.92 -2.56
C ALA A 300 3.31 -10.06 -1.31
N GLY A 301 4.50 -9.93 -0.71
CA GLY A 301 4.71 -9.15 0.51
C GLY A 301 4.43 -7.66 0.36
N ALA A 302 4.80 -7.07 -0.79
CA ALA A 302 4.50 -5.68 -1.08
C ALA A 302 2.98 -5.42 -1.21
N VAL A 303 2.25 -6.34 -1.86
CA VAL A 303 0.79 -6.23 -2.05
C VAL A 303 0.03 -6.43 -0.73
N SER A 304 0.45 -7.36 0.13
CA SER A 304 -0.30 -7.70 1.35
C SER A 304 0.29 -7.11 2.64
N SER A 305 0.99 -5.99 2.57
CA SER A 305 1.38 -5.29 3.79
C SER A 305 0.13 -4.90 4.61
N ILE A 306 0.14 -5.08 5.93
CA ILE A 306 -0.91 -4.68 6.88
C ILE A 306 -1.49 -3.27 6.61
N PRO A 307 -0.70 -2.19 6.37
CA PRO A 307 -1.24 -0.89 6.05
C PRO A 307 -1.98 -0.91 4.73
N ALA A 308 -1.45 -1.56 3.69
CA ALA A 308 -2.13 -1.72 2.40
C ALA A 308 -3.42 -2.54 2.54
N MET A 309 -3.42 -3.61 3.32
CA MET A 309 -4.61 -4.42 3.55
C MET A 309 -5.66 -3.69 4.40
N ALA A 310 -5.26 -3.04 5.49
CA ALA A 310 -6.15 -2.25 6.35
C ALA A 310 -6.77 -1.09 5.57
N ALA A 311 -5.95 -0.46 4.73
CA ALA A 311 -6.32 0.55 3.76
C ALA A 311 -7.42 0.06 2.81
N VAL A 312 -7.17 -1.03 2.07
CA VAL A 312 -8.13 -1.64 1.14
C VAL A 312 -9.40 -2.03 1.88
N TRP A 313 -9.28 -2.71 3.03
CA TRP A 313 -10.40 -3.15 3.83
C TRP A 313 -11.31 -2.02 4.32
N SER A 314 -10.74 -0.84 4.58
CA SER A 314 -11.50 0.34 5.00
C SER A 314 -12.37 0.92 3.88
N LEU A 315 -11.96 0.74 2.62
CA LEU A 315 -12.55 1.40 1.46
C LEU A 315 -13.53 0.49 0.69
N VAL A 316 -13.19 -0.78 0.50
CA VAL A 316 -13.95 -1.70 -0.38
C VAL A 316 -14.68 -2.79 0.39
N LYS A 317 -15.72 -3.36 -0.22
CA LYS A 317 -16.45 -4.50 0.35
C LYS A 317 -15.54 -5.73 0.46
N PRO A 318 -15.80 -6.65 1.41
CA PRO A 318 -14.99 -7.85 1.61
C PRO A 318 -14.75 -8.68 0.35
N ARG A 319 -15.71 -8.71 -0.58
CA ARG A 319 -15.57 -9.41 -1.87
C ARG A 319 -14.46 -8.82 -2.75
N VAL A 320 -14.38 -7.50 -2.82
CA VAL A 320 -13.34 -6.79 -3.60
C VAL A 320 -11.99 -6.92 -2.91
N PHE A 321 -11.96 -6.89 -1.57
CA PHE A 321 -10.74 -7.14 -0.80
C PHE A 321 -10.19 -8.56 -1.02
N ALA A 322 -11.06 -9.58 -0.98
CA ALA A 322 -10.65 -10.96 -1.27
C ALA A 322 -10.15 -11.10 -2.71
N LEU A 323 -10.78 -10.43 -3.67
CA LEU A 323 -10.32 -10.38 -5.05
C LEU A 323 -8.94 -9.71 -5.17
N TYR A 324 -8.72 -8.59 -4.49
CA TYR A 324 -7.42 -7.91 -4.44
C TYR A 324 -6.31 -8.83 -3.93
N LEU A 325 -6.52 -9.51 -2.79
CA LEU A 325 -5.54 -10.45 -2.25
C LEU A 325 -5.34 -11.67 -3.16
N GLY A 326 -6.42 -12.21 -3.73
CA GLY A 326 -6.35 -13.32 -4.66
C GLY A 326 -5.57 -12.98 -5.92
N LEU A 327 -5.78 -11.78 -6.48
CA LEU A 327 -5.03 -11.27 -7.63
C LEU A 327 -3.56 -11.04 -7.28
N GLY A 328 -3.29 -10.46 -6.11
CA GLY A 328 -1.93 -10.26 -5.61
C GLY A 328 -1.17 -11.58 -5.48
N LEU A 329 -1.77 -12.58 -4.82
CA LEU A 329 -1.17 -13.90 -4.64
C LEU A 329 -0.99 -14.64 -5.97
N THR A 330 -2.04 -14.72 -6.78
CA THR A 330 -1.96 -15.44 -8.07
C THR A 330 -0.99 -14.78 -9.03
N GLY A 331 -1.00 -13.45 -9.11
CA GLY A 331 -0.06 -12.73 -9.96
C GLY A 331 1.36 -12.73 -9.42
N ALA A 332 1.59 -12.80 -8.11
CA ALA A 332 2.93 -13.01 -7.53
C ALA A 332 3.50 -14.38 -7.92
N VAL A 333 2.68 -15.44 -7.85
CA VAL A 333 3.07 -16.78 -8.29
C VAL A 333 3.39 -16.79 -9.79
N ILE A 334 2.53 -16.19 -10.62
CA ILE A 334 2.76 -16.07 -12.07
C ILE A 334 4.06 -15.31 -12.36
N ALA A 335 4.28 -14.18 -11.67
CA ALA A 335 5.51 -13.40 -11.81
C ALA A 335 6.76 -14.20 -11.43
N GLY A 336 6.70 -14.95 -10.33
CA GLY A 336 7.78 -15.83 -9.91
C GLY A 336 8.06 -16.95 -10.91
N MET A 337 7.02 -17.61 -11.44
CA MET A 337 7.18 -18.63 -12.47
C MET A 337 7.80 -18.07 -13.75
N LEU A 338 7.32 -16.92 -14.22
CA LEU A 338 7.86 -16.27 -15.42
C LEU A 338 9.32 -15.86 -15.20
N PHE A 339 9.65 -15.32 -14.02
CA PHE A 339 11.01 -14.93 -13.70
C PHE A 339 11.95 -16.13 -13.57
N GLN A 340 11.47 -17.26 -13.06
CA GLN A 340 12.25 -18.52 -12.97
C GLN A 340 12.67 -19.04 -14.35
N THR A 341 11.90 -18.74 -15.41
CA THR A 341 12.18 -19.21 -16.78
C THR A 341 13.13 -18.30 -17.57
N LEU A 342 13.49 -17.13 -17.02
CA LEU A 342 14.41 -16.15 -17.62
C LEU A 342 15.83 -16.37 -17.10
#